data_AF-A0AAI9ENV3-F1
#
_entry.id   AF-A0AAI9ENV3-F1
#
_cell.length_a   1.000
_cell.length_b   1.000
_cell.length_c   1.000
_cell.angle_alpha   90.00
_cell.angle_beta   90.00
_cell.angle_gamma   90.00
#
_symmetry.space_group_name_H-M   'P 1'
#
loop_
_entity.id
_entity.type
_entity.pdbx_description
1 polymer ?
#
loop_
_entity_poly.entity_id
_entity_poly.type
_entity_poly.pdbx_seq_one_letter_code
_entity_poly.pdbx_strand_id
1 'polypeptide(L)'
;MDDFCLHKSTLGQFTKLIFDLVSSDRRYRIKFSEWRDLRTIPMNRTWRMWVETTGDWLRARGVVVDIRSRSGVVVLSRPISNEEVHDYYVGHWLGRDEHGEREETSKMDKGRMLHLMELHEQWCLDKGIPIIIPNNSEFMQLKQKQVA
;
A
#
# COMPACT_ATOMS: atom_id res chain seq x y z
N MET A 1 -12.28 13.41 -4.76
CA MET A 1 -13.40 13.81 -3.90
C MET A 1 -12.90 13.61 -2.50
N ASP A 2 -12.86 14.67 -1.71
CA ASP A 2 -12.33 14.60 -0.36
C ASP A 2 -13.38 13.95 0.54
N ASP A 3 -13.01 12.86 1.19
CA ASP A 3 -13.90 12.17 2.13
C ASP A 3 -14.07 12.99 3.41
N PHE A 4 -15.28 13.00 3.97
CA PHE A 4 -15.56 13.66 5.23
C PHE A 4 -15.54 12.64 6.38
N CYS A 5 -14.64 12.82 7.35
CA CYS A 5 -14.61 11.99 8.54
C CYS A 5 -15.80 12.33 9.46
N LEU A 6 -16.82 11.48 9.47
CA LEU A 6 -17.98 11.62 10.35
C LEU A 6 -17.67 11.03 11.74
N HIS A 7 -17.45 11.92 12.70
CA HIS A 7 -17.18 11.59 14.10
C HIS A 7 -17.97 12.53 15.01
N LYS A 8 -18.11 12.19 16.30
CA LYS A 8 -18.81 13.03 17.28
C LYS A 8 -18.28 14.47 17.32
N SER A 9 -16.98 14.64 17.11
CA SER A 9 -16.32 15.97 17.06
C SER A 9 -16.60 16.75 15.78
N THR A 10 -16.99 16.10 14.68
CA THR A 10 -17.22 16.72 13.36
C THR A 10 -18.70 16.79 12.97
N LEU A 11 -19.60 16.21 13.79
CA LEU A 11 -21.04 16.16 13.51
C LEU A 11 -21.66 17.53 13.21
N GLY A 12 -21.27 18.57 13.95
CA GLY A 12 -21.78 19.93 13.74
C GLY A 12 -21.34 20.56 12.41
N GLN A 13 -20.20 20.15 11.86
CA GLN A 13 -19.75 20.58 10.52
C GLN A 13 -20.50 19.79 9.44
N PHE A 14 -20.70 18.49 9.66
CA PHE A 14 -21.46 17.64 8.76
C PHE A 14 -22.89 18.13 8.56
N THR A 15 -23.60 18.47 9.66
CA THR A 15 -24.99 18.93 9.58
C THR A 15 -25.12 20.22 8.77
N LYS A 16 -24.21 21.18 8.96
CA LYS A 16 -24.16 22.40 8.13
C LYS A 16 -24.00 22.08 6.64
N LEU A 17 -23.06 21.20 6.32
CA LEU A 17 -22.78 20.80 4.95
C LEU A 17 -24.00 20.11 4.30
N ILE A 18 -24.73 19.29 5.05
CA ILE A 18 -26.00 18.70 4.57
C ILE A 18 -27.06 19.77 4.32
N PHE A 19 -27.23 20.73 5.23
CA PHE A 19 -28.20 21.83 5.03
C PHE A 19 -27.87 22.66 3.78
N ASP A 20 -26.60 22.96 3.55
CA ASP A 20 -26.16 23.69 2.36
C ASP A 20 -26.44 22.90 1.07
N LEU A 21 -26.16 21.59 1.08
CA LEU A 21 -26.40 20.71 -0.08
C LEU A 21 -27.89 20.56 -0.39
N VAL A 22 -28.74 20.39 0.63
CA VAL A 22 -30.20 20.26 0.47
C VAL A 22 -30.83 21.56 -0.02
N SER A 23 -30.22 22.71 0.29
CA SER A 23 -30.67 24.02 -0.20
C SER A 23 -30.35 24.25 -1.68
N SER A 24 -29.42 23.47 -2.24
CA SER A 24 -29.22 23.41 -3.68
C SER A 24 -30.22 22.40 -4.27
N ASP A 25 -30.97 22.78 -5.31
CA ASP A 25 -31.98 21.95 -5.99
C ASP A 25 -31.39 20.75 -6.78
N ARG A 26 -30.36 20.12 -6.22
CA ARG A 26 -29.58 19.02 -6.79
C ARG A 26 -29.77 17.78 -5.94
N ARG A 27 -29.69 16.62 -6.59
CA ARG A 27 -29.81 15.32 -5.93
C ARG A 27 -28.42 14.76 -5.63
N TYR A 28 -28.17 14.46 -4.36
CA TYR A 28 -26.90 13.89 -3.91
C TYR A 28 -27.10 12.47 -3.39
N ARG A 29 -26.06 11.63 -3.55
CA ARG A 29 -25.99 10.30 -2.94
C ARG A 29 -24.96 10.33 -1.82
N ILE A 30 -25.37 9.98 -0.62
CA ILE A 30 -24.48 9.84 0.54
C ILE A 30 -24.20 8.36 0.73
N LYS A 31 -22.92 7.99 0.84
CA LYS A 31 -22.50 6.64 1.21
C LYS A 31 -21.77 6.74 2.55
N PHE A 32 -22.22 5.95 3.52
CA PHE A 32 -21.52 5.80 4.79
C PHE A 32 -20.65 4.56 4.72
N SER A 33 -19.39 4.72 5.10
CA SER A 33 -18.44 3.64 5.31
C SER A 33 -17.70 3.89 6.61
N GLU A 34 -17.21 2.82 7.22
CA GLU A 34 -16.31 2.94 8.37
C GLU A 34 -15.09 3.77 7.98
N TRP A 35 -14.72 4.75 8.82
CA TRP A 35 -13.52 5.54 8.57
C TRP A 35 -12.30 4.69 8.86
N ARG A 36 -11.43 4.56 7.85
CA ARG A 36 -10.11 3.94 8.01
C ARG A 36 -9.08 4.93 7.53
N ASP A 37 -8.11 5.21 8.39
CA ASP A 37 -6.99 6.04 7.97
C ASP A 37 -6.24 5.33 6.85
N LEU A 38 -6.03 6.07 5.75
CA LEU A 38 -5.15 5.64 4.68
C LEU A 38 -3.72 5.50 5.19
N ARG A 39 -2.91 4.76 4.44
CA ARG A 39 -1.47 4.67 4.70
C ARG A 39 -0.85 6.05 4.85
N THR A 40 0.12 6.14 5.75
CA THR A 40 0.85 7.38 5.99
C THR A 40 2.12 7.44 5.15
N ILE A 41 2.69 8.64 5.06
CA ILE A 41 3.98 8.86 4.40
C ILE A 41 5.13 8.13 5.12
N PRO A 42 5.26 8.17 6.47
CA PRO A 42 6.35 7.46 7.16
C PRO A 42 6.30 5.95 6.93
N MET A 43 5.12 5.33 7.04
CA MET A 43 4.97 3.89 6.79
C MET A 43 5.34 3.51 5.35
N ASN A 44 4.91 4.31 4.36
CA ASN A 44 5.29 4.08 2.97
C ASN A 44 6.79 4.27 2.72
N ARG A 45 7.46 5.17 3.44
CA ARG A 45 8.91 5.34 3.36
C ARG A 45 9.64 4.09 3.83
N THR A 46 9.22 3.51 4.96
CA THR A 46 9.77 2.25 5.47
C THR A 46 9.57 1.12 4.45
N TRP A 47 8.38 1.01 3.87
CA TRP A 47 8.12 0.03 2.81
C TRP A 47 9.05 0.19 1.61
N ARG A 48 9.22 1.41 1.09
CA ARG A 48 10.09 1.66 -0.07
C ARG A 48 11.57 1.35 0.22
N MET A 49 12.03 1.58 1.44
CA MET A 49 13.36 1.16 1.88
C MET A 49 13.53 -0.38 1.87
N TRP A 50 12.51 -1.14 2.26
CA TRP A 50 12.54 -2.61 2.19
C TRP A 50 12.50 -3.12 0.74
N VAL A 51 11.71 -2.47 -0.12
CA VAL A 51 11.68 -2.73 -1.56
C VAL A 51 13.06 -2.51 -2.20
N GLU A 52 13.77 -1.44 -1.81
CA GLU A 52 15.13 -1.18 -2.29
C GLU A 52 16.11 -2.27 -1.82
N THR A 53 16.08 -2.59 -0.52
CA THR A 53 16.93 -3.64 0.08
C THR A 53 16.73 -5.00 -0.59
N THR A 54 15.47 -5.39 -0.80
CA THR A 54 15.14 -6.66 -1.46
C THR A 54 15.41 -6.62 -2.96
N GLY A 55 15.24 -5.45 -3.60
CA GLY A 55 15.62 -5.23 -4.98
C GLY A 55 17.12 -5.39 -5.23
N ASP A 56 17.96 -4.85 -4.35
CA ASP A 56 19.42 -5.08 -4.38
C ASP A 56 19.74 -6.57 -4.20
N TRP A 57 19.08 -7.23 -3.24
CA TRP A 57 19.26 -8.66 -2.98
C TRP A 57 18.88 -9.55 -4.17
N LEU A 58 17.82 -9.20 -4.91
CA LEU A 58 17.38 -9.87 -6.13
C LEU A 58 18.37 -9.64 -7.27
N ARG A 59 18.80 -8.39 -7.47
CA ARG A 59 19.78 -8.03 -8.51
C ARG A 59 21.12 -8.72 -8.28
N ALA A 60 21.58 -8.83 -7.03
CA ALA A 60 22.79 -9.57 -6.68
C ALA A 60 22.73 -11.08 -7.04
N ARG A 61 21.52 -11.63 -7.21
CA ARG A 61 21.28 -13.02 -7.63
C ARG A 61 21.02 -13.16 -9.13
N GLY A 62 21.18 -12.08 -9.89
CA GLY A 62 20.99 -12.08 -11.33
C GLY A 62 19.53 -12.11 -11.77
N VAL A 63 18.59 -11.69 -10.90
CA VAL A 63 17.18 -11.58 -11.29
C VAL A 63 17.02 -10.44 -12.29
N VAL A 64 16.51 -10.77 -13.47
CA VAL A 64 16.27 -9.87 -14.59
C VAL A 64 14.80 -9.92 -15.01
N VAL A 65 14.36 -8.83 -15.63
CA VAL A 65 13.06 -8.72 -16.27
C VAL A 65 13.26 -8.73 -17.78
N ASP A 66 12.55 -9.66 -18.44
CA ASP A 66 12.54 -9.79 -19.89
C ASP A 66 11.56 -8.79 -20.50
N ILE A 67 12.07 -7.94 -21.38
CA ILE A 67 11.29 -7.04 -22.21
C ILE A 67 10.89 -7.80 -23.47
N ARG A 68 9.58 -8.05 -23.60
CA ARG A 68 9.02 -8.81 -24.72
C ARG A 68 8.47 -7.87 -25.80
N SER A 69 8.68 -8.25 -27.05
CA SER A 69 7.98 -7.67 -28.20
C SER A 69 6.48 -7.98 -28.14
N ARG A 70 5.68 -7.28 -28.95
CA ARG A 70 4.26 -7.60 -29.17
C ARG A 70 4.05 -9.06 -29.63
N SER A 71 5.05 -9.67 -30.25
CA SER A 71 5.06 -11.08 -30.66
C SER A 71 5.47 -12.07 -29.55
N GLY A 72 5.75 -11.60 -28.33
CA GLY A 72 6.13 -12.43 -27.18
C GLY A 72 7.61 -12.83 -27.14
N VAL A 73 8.39 -12.50 -28.17
CA VAL A 73 9.85 -12.74 -28.21
C VAL A 73 10.55 -11.78 -27.25
N VAL A 74 11.47 -12.31 -26.43
CA VAL A 74 12.33 -11.50 -25.56
C VAL A 74 13.32 -10.73 -26.44
N VAL A 75 13.23 -9.40 -26.40
CA VAL A 75 14.07 -8.50 -27.20
C VAL A 75 15.26 -8.00 -26.37
N LEU A 76 15.06 -7.81 -25.08
CA LEU A 76 16.07 -7.33 -24.14
C LEU A 76 15.77 -7.88 -22.75
N SER A 77 16.79 -8.11 -21.94
CA SER A 77 16.64 -8.36 -20.52
C SER A 77 17.41 -7.30 -19.75
N ARG A 78 16.84 -6.81 -18.64
CA ARG A 78 17.51 -5.85 -17.75
C ARG A 78 17.33 -6.25 -16.29
N PRO A 79 18.20 -5.78 -15.37
CA PRO A 79 17.99 -5.97 -13.94
C PRO A 79 16.61 -5.47 -13.51
N ILE A 80 16.00 -6.17 -12.55
CA ILE A 80 14.72 -5.78 -11.96
C ILE A 80 14.84 -4.40 -11.28
N SER A 81 13.86 -3.53 -11.53
CA SER A 81 13.79 -2.18 -10.94
C SER A 81 13.02 -2.18 -9.62
N ASN A 82 13.22 -1.15 -8.79
CA ASN A 82 12.53 -1.05 -7.50
C ASN A 82 11.00 -0.93 -7.65
N GLU A 83 10.49 -0.33 -8.73
CA GLU A 83 9.03 -0.31 -8.98
C GLU A 83 8.49 -1.69 -9.34
N GLU A 84 9.24 -2.50 -10.11
CA GLU A 84 8.83 -3.88 -10.40
C GLU A 84 8.91 -4.76 -9.16
N VAL A 85 9.89 -4.53 -8.28
CA VAL A 85 9.97 -5.22 -6.98
C VAL A 85 8.75 -4.85 -6.12
N HIS A 86 8.39 -3.57 -6.07
CA HIS A 86 7.19 -3.10 -5.40
C HIS A 86 5.94 -3.79 -5.95
N ASP A 87 5.74 -3.72 -7.27
CA ASP A 87 4.57 -4.29 -7.94
C ASP A 87 4.48 -5.80 -7.78
N TYR A 88 5.62 -6.49 -7.87
CA TYR A 88 5.72 -7.92 -7.66
C TYR A 88 5.29 -8.30 -6.25
N TYR A 89 5.89 -7.72 -5.21
CA TYR A 89 5.60 -8.11 -3.84
C TYR A 89 4.20 -7.71 -3.39
N VAL A 90 3.68 -6.54 -3.79
CA VAL A 90 2.30 -6.18 -3.46
C VAL A 90 1.33 -7.20 -4.05
N GLY A 91 1.49 -7.56 -5.33
CA GLY A 91 0.65 -8.57 -5.97
C GLY A 91 0.88 -10.00 -5.47
N HIS A 92 2.11 -10.32 -5.05
CA HIS A 92 2.45 -11.64 -4.51
C HIS A 92 1.84 -11.86 -3.13
N TRP A 93 1.85 -10.84 -2.26
CA TRP A 93 1.36 -10.96 -0.89
C TRP A 93 -0.15 -10.75 -0.75
N LEU A 94 -0.71 -9.78 -1.46
CA LEU A 94 -2.13 -9.44 -1.32
C LEU A 94 -3.02 -10.07 -2.40
N GLY A 95 -2.40 -10.69 -3.41
CA GLY A 95 -3.08 -11.21 -4.58
C GLY A 95 -3.23 -10.17 -5.69
N ARG A 96 -3.83 -10.64 -6.79
CA ARG A 96 -4.19 -9.83 -7.96
C ARG A 96 -5.68 -10.04 -8.24
N ASP A 97 -6.31 -9.03 -8.82
CA ASP A 97 -7.71 -9.11 -9.21
C ASP A 97 -7.93 -9.99 -10.46
N GLU A 98 -9.17 -10.05 -10.93
CA GLU A 98 -9.57 -10.81 -12.13
C GLU A 98 -8.91 -10.33 -13.43
N HIS A 99 -8.39 -9.11 -13.45
CA HIS A 99 -7.63 -8.53 -14.56
C HIS A 99 -6.12 -8.70 -14.41
N GLY A 100 -5.67 -9.29 -13.29
CA GLY A 100 -4.27 -9.47 -12.98
C GLY A 100 -3.61 -8.22 -12.39
N GLU A 101 -4.38 -7.21 -12.01
CA GLU A 101 -3.88 -5.97 -11.42
C GLU A 101 -3.69 -6.13 -9.91
N ARG A 102 -2.67 -5.45 -9.38
CA ARG A 102 -2.40 -5.43 -7.94
C ARG A 102 -3.21 -4.32 -7.25
N GLU A 103 -3.43 -4.48 -5.96
CA GLU A 103 -4.00 -3.40 -5.15
C GLU A 103 -3.11 -2.14 -5.19
N GLU A 104 -3.73 -0.95 -5.27
CA GLU A 104 -3.04 0.32 -5.19
C GLU A 104 -2.69 0.66 -3.74
N THR A 105 -1.39 0.65 -3.41
CA THR A 105 -0.95 0.97 -2.05
C THR A 105 -1.36 2.37 -1.59
N SER A 106 -1.53 3.34 -2.48
CA SER A 106 -2.07 4.69 -2.18
C SER A 106 -3.49 4.67 -1.61
N LYS A 107 -4.30 3.66 -1.94
CA LYS A 107 -5.69 3.51 -1.50
C LYS A 107 -5.82 2.54 -0.32
N MET A 108 -4.73 1.93 0.14
CA MET A 108 -4.75 1.01 1.27
C MET A 108 -4.92 1.77 2.59
N ASP A 109 -5.76 1.20 3.46
CA ASP A 109 -5.79 1.60 4.86
C ASP A 109 -4.52 1.14 5.62
N LYS A 110 -4.31 1.72 6.81
CA LYS A 110 -3.14 1.40 7.65
C LYS A 110 -3.03 -0.08 8.00
N GLY A 111 -4.15 -0.74 8.29
CA GLY A 111 -4.17 -2.16 8.64
C GLY A 111 -3.78 -3.04 7.46
N ARG A 112 -4.30 -2.73 6.27
CA ARG A 112 -3.95 -3.45 5.03
C ARG A 112 -2.47 -3.28 4.68
N MET A 113 -1.93 -2.07 4.83
CA MET A 113 -0.51 -1.81 4.62
C MET A 113 0.37 -2.53 5.65
N LEU A 114 -0.03 -2.54 6.93
CA LEU A 114 0.68 -3.26 7.98
C LEU A 114 0.76 -4.76 7.66
N HIS A 115 -0.36 -5.37 7.27
CA HIS A 115 -0.41 -6.77 6.90
C HIS A 115 0.53 -7.11 5.73
N LEU A 116 0.56 -6.27 4.68
CA LEU A 116 1.52 -6.39 3.58
C LEU A 116 2.97 -6.39 4.10
N MET A 117 3.30 -5.45 4.99
CA MET A 117 4.63 -5.33 5.55
C MET A 117 5.00 -6.53 6.43
N GLU A 118 4.09 -7.05 7.24
CA GLU A 118 4.33 -8.25 8.07
C GLU A 118 4.61 -9.50 7.24
N LEU A 119 3.83 -9.73 6.18
CA LEU A 119 4.08 -10.83 5.24
C LEU A 119 5.47 -10.71 4.60
N HIS A 120 5.86 -9.50 4.22
CA HIS A 120 7.15 -9.26 3.61
C HIS A 120 8.31 -9.38 4.61
N GLU A 121 8.14 -8.90 5.85
CA GLU A 121 9.10 -9.06 6.94
C GLU A 121 9.35 -10.54 7.21
N GLN A 122 8.30 -11.35 7.34
CA GLN A 122 8.41 -12.79 7.57
C GLN A 122 9.19 -13.47 6.43
N TRP A 123 8.86 -13.13 5.18
CA TRP A 123 9.59 -13.66 4.03
C TRP A 123 11.08 -13.24 4.02
N CYS A 124 11.38 -11.99 4.40
CA CYS A 124 12.76 -11.53 4.52
C CYS A 124 13.52 -12.30 5.61
N LEU A 125 12.88 -12.59 6.75
CA LEU A 125 13.45 -13.43 7.80
C LEU A 125 13.76 -14.84 7.28
N ASP A 126 12.80 -15.48 6.60
CA ASP A 126 12.95 -16.83 6.05
C ASP A 126 14.08 -16.92 5.00
N LYS A 127 14.29 -15.84 4.24
CA LYS A 127 15.35 -15.76 3.22
C LYS A 127 16.69 -15.22 3.74
N GLY A 128 16.76 -14.82 5.02
CA GLY A 128 17.95 -14.20 5.60
C GLY A 128 18.31 -12.86 4.96
N ILE A 129 17.30 -12.05 4.57
CA ILE A 129 17.49 -10.72 4.01
C ILE A 129 17.47 -9.69 5.13
N PRO A 130 18.55 -8.92 5.33
CA PRO A 130 18.64 -7.96 6.42
C PRO A 130 17.86 -6.68 6.09
N ILE A 131 16.57 -6.65 6.37
CA ILE A 131 15.76 -5.41 6.29
C ILE A 131 15.92 -4.59 7.57
N ILE A 132 15.96 -3.26 7.43
CA ILE A 132 16.08 -2.34 8.57
C ILE A 132 14.69 -1.98 9.09
N ILE A 133 14.44 -2.18 10.38
CA ILE A 133 13.19 -1.79 11.04
C ILE A 133 13.50 -0.77 12.13
N PRO A 134 13.26 0.53 11.90
CA PRO A 134 13.52 1.55 12.92
C PRO A 134 12.60 1.36 14.14
N ASN A 135 13.16 1.41 15.35
CA ASN A 135 12.41 1.22 16.61
C ASN A 135 11.22 2.20 16.75
N ASN A 136 11.37 3.45 16.31
CA ASN A 136 10.33 4.46 16.36
C ASN A 136 9.48 4.53 15.07
N SER A 137 9.55 3.52 14.19
CA SER A 137 8.73 3.49 12.98
C SER A 137 7.25 3.26 13.30
N GLU A 138 6.38 3.81 12.45
CA GLU A 138 4.93 3.59 12.56
C GLU A 138 4.57 2.11 12.44
N PHE A 139 5.31 1.35 11.62
CA PHE A 139 5.19 -0.10 11.54
C PHE A 139 5.35 -0.78 12.91
N MET A 140 6.44 -0.49 13.64
CA MET A 140 6.68 -1.07 14.96
C MET A 140 5.62 -0.66 15.99
N GLN A 141 5.19 0.59 15.96
CA GLN A 141 4.13 1.09 16.85
C GLN A 141 2.80 0.37 16.60
N LEU A 142 2.45 0.13 15.34
CA LEU A 142 1.22 -0.58 14.98
C LEU A 142 1.31 -2.07 15.30
N LYS A 143 2.44 -2.71 15.03
CA LYS A 143 2.70 -4.12 15.35
C LYS A 143 2.60 -4.38 16.86
N GLN A 144 3.17 -3.51 17.69
CA GLN A 144 3.08 -3.62 19.15
C GLN A 144 1.64 -3.52 19.67
N LYS A 145 0.80 -2.67 19.04
CA LYS A 145 -0.61 -2.53 19.41
C LYS A 145 -1.47 -3.77 19.12
N GLN A 146 -1.02 -4.67 18.24
CA GLN A 146 -1.74 -5.93 17.97
C GLN A 146 -1.45 -7.03 18.99
N VAL A 147 -0.30 -6.95 19.67
CA VAL A 147 0.16 -7.97 20.64
C VAL A 147 -0.29 -7.63 22.08
N ALA A 148 -0.67 -6.38 22.34
CA ALA A 148 -1.18 -5.89 23.61
C ALA A 148 -2.70 -6.08 23.74
#